data_AF-W1YJG8-F1
#
_entry.id   AF-W1YJG8-F1
#
_cell.length_a   1.000
_cell.length_b   1.000
_cell.length_c   1.000
_cell.angle_alpha   90.00
_cell.angle_beta   90.00
_cell.angle_gamma   90.00
#
_symmetry.space_group_name_H-M   'P 1'
#
loop_
_entity.id
_entity.type
_entity.pdbx_description
1 polymer ?
#
loop_
_entity_poly.entity_id
_entity_poly.type
_entity_poly.pdbx_seq_one_letter_code
_entity_poly.pdbx_strand_id
1 'polypeptide(L)'
;IKLAKEMGISTLTDQDYNLSTALGGLTHGVTPLEMVQAYGVLANGGIKVQPTAILKIVDRNGQVVEENSIQEKRVVDEKDAAIITNMLESV
;
A
#
# COMPACT_ATOMS: atom_id res chain seq x y z
N ILE A 1 -9.02 -10.30 -5.75
CA ILE A 1 -8.16 -9.83 -4.62
C ILE A 1 -6.67 -9.63 -4.95
N LYS A 2 -6.17 -10.03 -6.13
CA LYS A 2 -4.75 -9.86 -6.49
C LYS A 2 -4.29 -8.40 -6.43
N LEU A 3 -5.05 -7.48 -7.04
CA LEU A 3 -4.72 -6.05 -7.04
C LEU A 3 -4.62 -5.48 -5.62
N ALA A 4 -5.55 -5.85 -4.72
CA ALA A 4 -5.49 -5.46 -3.31
C ALA A 4 -4.18 -5.89 -2.62
N LYS A 5 -3.70 -7.12 -2.90
CA LYS A 5 -2.39 -7.59 -2.43
C LYS A 5 -1.24 -6.77 -3.04
N GLU A 6 -1.32 -6.45 -4.33
CA GLU A 6 -0.32 -5.62 -5.01
C GLU A 6 -0.26 -4.19 -4.45
N MET A 7 -1.40 -3.61 -4.07
CA MET A 7 -1.52 -2.29 -3.44
C MET A 7 -0.98 -2.24 -2.00
N GLY A 8 -0.74 -3.38 -1.36
CA GLY A 8 -0.11 -3.45 -0.04
C GLY A 8 -0.91 -4.19 1.04
N ILE A 9 -2.10 -4.70 0.73
CA ILE A 9 -2.92 -5.42 1.71
C ILE A 9 -2.39 -6.86 1.86
N SER A 10 -1.69 -7.11 2.97
CA SER A 10 -1.01 -8.38 3.25
C SER A 10 -1.83 -9.34 4.11
N THR A 11 -2.85 -8.85 4.80
CA THR A 11 -3.73 -9.62 5.71
C THR A 11 -4.71 -10.57 5.01
N LEU A 12 -4.87 -10.47 3.68
CA LEU A 12 -5.85 -11.26 2.93
C LEU A 12 -5.49 -12.74 2.84
N THR A 13 -6.43 -13.60 3.23
CA THR A 13 -6.29 -15.06 3.18
C THR A 13 -7.06 -15.67 2.01
N ASP A 14 -6.97 -17.00 1.85
CA ASP A 14 -7.73 -17.71 0.82
C ASP A 14 -9.24 -17.72 1.11
N GLN A 15 -9.65 -17.58 2.37
CA GLN A 15 -11.06 -17.45 2.76
C GLN A 15 -11.68 -16.15 2.23
N ASP A 16 -10.88 -15.11 2.02
CA ASP A 16 -11.33 -13.82 1.47
C ASP A 16 -11.55 -13.87 -0.06
N TYR A 17 -11.38 -15.03 -0.69
CA TYR A 17 -11.70 -15.23 -2.10
C TYR A 17 -13.22 -15.47 -2.30
N ASN A 18 -14.01 -14.48 -1.90
CA ASN A 18 -15.47 -14.51 -2.01
C ASN A 18 -16.03 -13.10 -2.30
N LEU A 19 -17.34 -12.99 -2.53
CA LEU A 19 -17.98 -11.74 -2.94
C LEU A 19 -18.07 -10.67 -1.84
N SER A 20 -18.14 -11.07 -0.57
CA SER A 20 -18.26 -10.12 0.56
C SER A 20 -17.03 -9.22 0.70
N THR A 21 -15.87 -9.69 0.21
CA THR A 21 -14.62 -8.94 0.14
C THR A 21 -14.75 -7.62 -0.61
N ALA A 22 -15.63 -7.52 -1.61
CA ALA A 22 -15.87 -6.28 -2.33
C ALA A 22 -16.45 -5.16 -1.44
N LEU A 23 -17.05 -5.53 -0.31
CA LEU A 23 -17.65 -4.62 0.68
C LEU A 23 -16.84 -4.59 1.99
N GLY A 24 -15.63 -5.15 2.01
CA GLY A 24 -14.78 -5.18 3.21
C GLY A 24 -15.07 -6.32 4.19
N GLY A 25 -15.85 -7.33 3.78
CA GLY A 25 -16.00 -8.58 4.54
C GLY A 25 -14.71 -9.40 4.50
N LEU A 26 -13.79 -9.11 5.42
CA LEU A 26 -12.45 -9.71 5.48
C LEU A 26 -12.25 -10.51 6.77
N THR A 27 -11.58 -11.64 6.66
CA THR A 27 -11.32 -12.58 7.77
C THR A 27 -10.55 -11.93 8.91
N HIS A 28 -9.54 -11.11 8.58
CA HIS A 28 -8.67 -10.44 9.57
C HIS A 28 -8.74 -8.91 9.51
N GLY A 29 -9.54 -8.34 8.60
CA GLY A 29 -9.53 -6.91 8.33
C GLY A 29 -8.22 -6.43 7.73
N VAL A 30 -7.93 -5.14 7.91
CA VAL A 30 -6.74 -4.44 7.39
C VAL A 30 -6.20 -3.49 8.44
N THR A 31 -4.89 -3.32 8.48
CA THR A 31 -4.27 -2.35 9.39
C THR A 31 -4.37 -0.92 8.82
N PRO A 32 -4.33 0.12 9.67
CA PRO A 32 -4.28 1.50 9.21
C PRO A 32 -3.07 1.77 8.29
N LEU A 33 -1.94 1.13 8.54
CA LEU A 33 -0.73 1.29 7.73
C LEU A 33 -0.92 0.73 6.32
N GLU A 34 -1.55 -0.44 6.17
CA GLU A 34 -1.89 -1.02 4.87
C GLU A 34 -2.91 -0.17 4.13
N MET A 35 -3.89 0.40 4.83
CA MET A 35 -4.88 1.31 4.24
C MET A 35 -4.23 2.58 3.70
N VAL A 36 -3.37 3.23 4.49
CA VAL A 36 -2.62 4.42 4.04
C VAL A 36 -1.71 4.08 2.85
N GLN A 37 -1.05 2.92 2.87
CA GLN A 37 -0.24 2.48 1.73
C GLN A 37 -1.11 2.29 0.47
N ALA A 38 -2.25 1.59 0.58
CA ALA A 38 -3.12 1.30 -0.54
C ALA A 38 -3.74 2.58 -1.13
N TYR A 39 -4.24 3.50 -0.30
CA TYR A 39 -4.75 4.79 -0.78
C TYR A 39 -3.62 5.68 -1.32
N GLY A 40 -2.42 5.59 -0.74
CA GLY A 40 -1.23 6.25 -1.24
C GLY A 40 -0.89 5.87 -2.69
N VAL A 41 -1.18 4.64 -3.12
CA VAL A 41 -1.04 4.23 -4.52
C VAL A 41 -1.86 5.12 -5.45
N LEU A 42 -3.12 5.38 -5.11
CA LEU A 42 -4.03 6.18 -5.93
C LEU A 42 -3.59 7.64 -5.95
N ALA A 43 -3.25 8.19 -4.79
CA ALA A 43 -2.74 9.55 -4.64
C ALA A 43 -1.42 9.76 -5.40
N ASN A 44 -0.60 8.72 -5.54
CA ASN A 44 0.69 8.75 -6.22
C ASN A 44 0.62 8.21 -7.66
N GLY A 45 -0.49 8.45 -8.36
CA GLY A 45 -0.63 8.12 -9.79
C GLY A 45 -0.45 6.64 -10.13
N GLY A 46 -0.77 5.74 -9.19
CA GLY A 46 -0.67 4.29 -9.34
C GLY A 46 0.66 3.68 -8.88
N ILE A 47 1.56 4.47 -8.29
CA ILE A 47 2.86 4.02 -7.78
C ILE A 47 2.75 3.70 -6.28
N LYS A 48 2.96 2.43 -5.93
CA LYS A 48 3.11 2.00 -4.55
C LYS A 48 4.51 2.33 -4.04
N VAL A 49 4.55 2.98 -2.88
CA VAL A 49 5.77 3.22 -2.10
C VAL A 49 5.74 2.34 -0.86
N GLN A 50 6.87 1.77 -0.45
CA GLN A 50 6.97 1.04 0.81
C GLN A 50 7.03 2.03 2.00
N PRO A 51 6.14 1.92 3.00
CA PRO A 51 6.24 2.71 4.22
C PRO A 51 7.55 2.42 4.95
N THR A 52 8.35 3.46 5.13
CA THR A 52 9.65 3.37 5.81
C THR A 52 9.65 4.34 6.98
N ALA A 53 9.72 3.82 8.20
CA ALA A 53 9.79 4.63 9.41
C ALA A 53 11.22 5.00 9.81
N ILE A 54 12.20 4.16 9.46
CA ILE A 54 13.61 4.32 9.81
C ILE A 54 14.41 4.48 8.52
N LEU A 55 14.95 5.68 8.28
CA LEU A 55 15.75 5.95 7.07
C LEU A 55 17.18 5.42 7.20
N LYS A 56 17.79 5.56 8.38
CA LYS A 56 19.19 5.23 8.60
C LYS A 56 19.45 4.89 10.06
N ILE A 57 20.27 3.87 10.28
CA ILE A 57 20.78 3.47 11.59
C ILE A 57 22.29 3.69 11.59
N VAL A 58 22.77 4.48 12.55
CA VAL A 58 24.20 4.80 12.71
C VAL A 58 24.64 4.37 14.11
N ASP A 59 25.80 3.72 14.20
CA ASP A 59 26.37 3.30 15.47
C ASP A 59 27.06 4.45 16.22
N ARG A 60 27.56 4.16 17.43
CA ARG A 60 28.27 5.14 18.27
C ARG A 60 29.57 5.68 17.64
N ASN A 61 30.12 4.99 16.65
CA ASN A 61 31.36 5.35 15.97
C ASN A 61 31.10 6.10 14.65
N GLY A 62 29.82 6.36 14.32
CA GLY A 62 29.43 7.01 13.06
C GLY A 62 29.34 6.07 11.87
N GLN A 63 29.43 4.74 12.06
CA GLN A 63 29.29 3.76 11.00
C GLN A 63 27.81 3.49 10.69
N VAL A 64 27.47 3.46 9.41
CA VAL A 64 26.12 3.14 8.94
C VAL A 64 25.88 1.64 9.06
N VAL A 65 24.95 1.25 9.91
CA VAL A 65 24.54 -0.15 10.13
C VAL A 65 23.47 -0.55 9.12
N GLU A 66 22.54 0.36 8.85
CA GLU A 66 21.44 0.16 7.91
C GLU A 66 21.05 1.49 7.28
N GLU A 67 20.71 1.49 6.00
CA GLU A 67 20.20 2.66 5.29
C GLU A 67 19.12 2.21 4.31
N ASN A 68 17.89 2.66 4.55
CA ASN A 68 16.74 2.32 3.74
C ASN A 68 16.66 3.26 2.54
N SER A 69 16.43 2.69 1.37
CA SER A 69 16.16 3.43 0.13
C SER A 69 14.67 3.38 -0.20
N ILE A 70 14.18 4.40 -0.90
CA ILE A 70 12.79 4.44 -1.35
C ILE A 70 12.57 3.33 -2.38
N GLN A 71 11.61 2.46 -2.09
CA GLN A 71 11.21 1.37 -2.99
C GLN A 71 9.87 1.72 -3.62
N GLU A 72 9.86 1.86 -4.94
CA GLU A 72 8.69 2.23 -5.73
C GLU A 72 8.32 1.13 -6.71
N LYS A 73 7.01 0.93 -6.90
CA LYS A 73 6.49 0.01 -7.91
C LYS A 73 5.16 0.51 -8.45
N ARG A 74 5.06 0.67 -9.77
CA ARG A 74 3.76 0.87 -10.43
C ARG A 74 2.92 -0.41 -10.29
N VAL A 75 1.73 -0.26 -9.72
CA VAL A 75 0.76 -1.36 -9.53
C VAL A 75 -0.61 -1.03 -10.12
N VAL A 76 -0.88 0.24 -10.41
CA VAL A 76 -2.05 0.71 -11.16
C VAL A 76 -1.54 1.65 -12.27
N ASP A 77 -2.20 1.63 -13.42
CA ASP A 77 -1.90 2.59 -14.48
C ASP A 77 -2.35 4.00 -14.07
N GLU A 78 -1.59 5.02 -14.47
CA GLU A 78 -1.82 6.40 -14.04
C GLU A 78 -3.23 6.91 -14.39
N LYS A 79 -3.74 6.51 -15.55
CA LYS A 79 -5.10 6.86 -16.00
C LYS A 79 -6.17 6.26 -15.08
N ASP A 80 -6.02 4.99 -14.72
CA ASP A 80 -6.98 4.29 -13.86
C ASP A 80 -6.93 4.85 -12.44
N ALA A 81 -5.73 5.12 -11.93
CA ALA A 81 -5.55 5.80 -10.64
C ALA A 81 -6.24 7.16 -10.63
N ALA A 82 -6.08 7.97 -11.69
CA ALA A 82 -6.72 9.28 -11.80
C ALA A 82 -8.25 9.19 -11.85
N ILE A 83 -8.81 8.21 -12.56
CA ILE A 83 -10.27 7.97 -12.61
C ILE A 83 -10.80 7.64 -11.21
N ILE A 84 -10.13 6.74 -10.47
CA ILE A 84 -10.55 6.37 -9.12
C ILE A 84 -10.43 7.56 -8.16
N THR A 85 -9.31 8.29 -8.22
CA THR A 85 -9.12 9.49 -7.40
C THR A 85 -10.24 10.51 -7.63
N ASN A 86 -10.63 10.77 -8.88
CA ASN A 86 -11.72 11.69 -9.17
C ASN A 86 -13.08 11.22 -8.61
N MET A 87 -13.36 9.91 -8.65
CA MET A 87 -14.55 9.36 -8.01
C MET A 87 -14.53 9.54 -6.49
N LEU A 88 -13.37 9.38 -5.85
CA LEU A 88 -13.21 9.53 -4.40
C LEU A 88 -13.27 10.99 -3.92
N GLU A 89 -12.84 11.95 -4.73
CA GLU A 89 -12.97 13.39 -4.45
C GLU A 89 -14.43 13.85 -4.34
N SER A 90 -15.37 13.07 -4.90
CA SER A 90 -16.80 13.38 -4.88
C SER A 90 -17.53 12.85 -3.63
N VAL A 91 -16.85 12.12 -2.76
CA VAL A 91 -17.40 11.51 -1.52
C VAL A 91 -17.35 12.49 -0.37
#